data_AF-A0A965IIL8-F1
#
_entry.id   AF-A0A965IIL8-F1
#
_cell.length_a   1.000
_cell.length_b   1.000
_cell.length_c   1.000
_cell.angle_alpha   90.00
_cell.angle_beta   90.00
_cell.angle_gamma   90.00
#
_symmetry.space_group_name_H-M   'P 1'
#
loop_
_entity.id
_entity.type
_entity.pdbx_description
1 polymer ?
#
loop_
_entity_poly.entity_id
_entity_poly.type
_entity_poly.pdbx_seq_one_letter_code
_entity_poly.pdbx_strand_id
1 'polypeptide(L)'
;MPQADLGETILQELRSISQRLEHLERCVPTIDRTWLTPTEMSKLCGVSPRTLQNYVLSGRLGGASYKRELRGKTFNFRYHRELALRDLGLS
;
A
#
# COMPACT_ATOMS: atom_id res chain seq x y z
N MET A 1 -45.19 -9.13 26.29
CA MET A 1 -43.78 -9.13 25.86
C MET A 1 -43.36 -7.67 25.73
N PRO A 2 -42.24 -7.23 26.32
CA PRO A 2 -41.83 -5.84 26.17
C PRO A 2 -41.30 -5.66 24.74
N GLN A 3 -41.98 -4.83 23.95
CA GLN A 3 -41.44 -4.31 22.70
C GLN A 3 -40.26 -3.43 23.09
N ALA A 4 -39.03 -3.88 22.80
CA ALA A 4 -37.87 -3.01 22.88
C ALA A 4 -38.16 -1.78 22.01
N ASP A 5 -37.93 -0.59 22.56
CA ASP A 5 -38.10 0.65 21.83
C ASP A 5 -37.23 0.56 20.57
N LEU A 6 -37.83 0.78 19.41
CA LEU A 6 -37.14 0.70 18.12
C LEU A 6 -35.90 1.62 18.13
N GLY A 7 -35.97 2.74 18.85
CA GLY A 7 -34.85 3.65 19.07
C GLY A 7 -33.68 3.01 19.83
N GLU A 8 -33.94 2.22 20.87
CA GLU A 8 -32.89 1.52 21.63
C GLU A 8 -32.21 0.43 20.80
N THR A 9 -32.99 -0.29 19.97
CA THR A 9 -32.46 -1.33 19.10
C THR A 9 -31.54 -0.73 18.03
N ILE A 10 -31.94 0.37 17.39
CA ILE A 10 -31.11 1.07 16.40
C ILE A 10 -29.80 1.58 17.03
N LEU A 11 -29.86 2.12 18.25
CA LEU A 11 -28.68 2.61 18.95
C LEU A 11 -27.70 1.48 19.33
N GLN A 12 -28.21 0.29 19.70
CA GLN A 12 -27.37 -0.88 19.96
C GLN A 12 -26.70 -1.40 18.68
N GLU A 13 -27.44 -1.47 17.57
CA GLU A 13 -26.90 -1.89 16.27
C GLU A 13 -25.81 -0.91 15.78
N LEU A 14 -26.02 0.40 15.91
CA LEU A 14 -25.02 1.40 15.54
C LEU A 14 -23.74 1.29 16.38
N ARG A 15 -23.88 1.02 17.69
CA ARG A 15 -22.72 0.78 18.57
C ARG A 15 -21.96 -0.48 18.17
N SER A 16 -22.69 -1.56 17.86
CA SER A 16 -22.11 -2.82 17.39
C SER A 16 -21.34 -2.64 16.07
N ILE A 17 -21.92 -1.92 15.11
CA ILE A 17 -21.27 -1.61 13.83
C ILE A 17 -20.00 -0.79 14.04
N SER A 18 -20.06 0.25 14.89
CA SER A 18 -18.91 1.12 15.18
C SER A 18 -17.75 0.33 15.80
N GLN A 19 -18.05 -0.54 16.78
CA GLN A 19 -17.02 -1.40 17.39
C GLN A 19 -16.40 -2.38 16.40
N ARG A 20 -17.19 -2.93 15.48
CA ARG A 20 -16.69 -3.83 14.43
C ARG A 20 -15.78 -3.11 13.44
N LEU A 21 -16.07 -1.85 13.11
CA LEU A 21 -15.22 -1.02 12.25
C LEU A 21 -13.88 -0.69 12.93
N GLU A 22 -13.90 -0.27 14.20
CA GLU A 22 -12.67 -0.04 14.97
C GLU A 22 -11.81 -1.30 15.08
N HIS A 23 -12.44 -2.46 15.28
CA HIS A 23 -11.73 -3.73 15.31
C HIS A 23 -11.12 -4.06 13.95
N LEU A 24 -11.87 -3.86 12.86
CA LEU A 24 -11.37 -4.03 11.50
C LEU A 24 -10.16 -3.14 11.23
N GLU A 25 -10.21 -1.84 11.57
CA GLU A 25 -9.08 -0.92 11.40
C GLU A 25 -7.82 -1.40 12.14
N ARG A 26 -7.98 -1.93 13.36
CA ARG A 26 -6.85 -2.49 14.14
C ARG A 26 -6.33 -3.81 13.57
N CYS A 27 -7.17 -4.57 12.88
CA CYS A 27 -6.85 -5.87 12.31
C CYS A 27 -6.39 -5.79 10.84
N VAL A 28 -6.56 -4.66 10.15
CA VAL A 28 -5.95 -4.47 8.83
C VAL A 28 -4.44 -4.47 9.05
N PRO A 29 -3.69 -5.45 8.50
CA PRO A 29 -2.24 -5.40 8.59
C PRO A 29 -1.79 -4.09 7.97
N THR A 30 -0.95 -3.34 8.69
CA THR A 30 -0.33 -2.12 8.16
C THR A 30 0.47 -2.53 6.93
N ILE A 31 -0.14 -2.41 5.75
CA ILE A 31 0.55 -2.74 4.50
C ILE A 31 1.66 -1.72 4.41
N ASP A 32 2.91 -2.19 4.55
CA ASP A 32 4.08 -1.35 4.37
C ASP A 32 4.13 -0.87 2.91
N ARG A 33 3.51 0.28 2.65
CA ARG A 33 3.48 0.96 1.34
C ARG A 33 4.78 1.67 1.03
N THR A 34 5.80 1.49 1.86
CA THR A 34 7.14 2.06 1.63
C THR A 34 7.80 1.37 0.45
N TRP A 35 7.66 0.04 0.32
CA TRP A 35 8.29 -0.75 -0.75
C TRP A 35 7.27 -1.28 -1.76
N LEU A 36 7.16 -0.56 -2.86
CA LEU A 36 6.21 -0.79 -3.93
C LEU A 36 6.72 -1.81 -4.95
N THR A 37 5.81 -2.60 -5.49
CA THR A 37 6.05 -3.45 -6.66
C THR A 37 6.28 -2.61 -7.92
N PRO A 38 6.83 -3.20 -9.00
CA PRO A 38 7.01 -2.47 -10.26
C PRO A 38 5.69 -1.92 -10.79
N THR A 39 4.58 -2.65 -10.62
CA THR A 39 3.24 -2.25 -11.06
C THR A 39 2.65 -1.09 -10.24
N GLU A 40 2.94 -1.03 -8.94
CA GLU A 40 2.48 0.07 -8.10
C GLU A 40 3.30 1.33 -8.38
N MET A 41 4.63 1.20 -8.44
CA MET A 41 5.51 2.32 -8.76
C MET A 41 5.27 2.87 -10.17
N SER A 42 4.97 1.99 -11.13
CA SER A 42 4.66 2.39 -12.51
C SER A 42 3.44 3.29 -12.59
N LYS A 43 2.41 3.01 -11.78
CA LYS A 43 1.20 3.83 -11.69
C LYS A 43 1.49 5.20 -11.09
N LEU A 44 2.35 5.28 -10.07
CA LEU A 44 2.74 6.55 -9.46
C LEU A 44 3.58 7.42 -10.40
N CYS A 45 4.48 6.80 -11.17
CA CYS A 45 5.40 7.54 -12.04
C CYS A 45 4.83 7.84 -13.44
N GLY A 46 3.70 7.22 -13.81
CA GLY A 46 3.15 7.34 -15.16
C GLY A 46 4.01 6.69 -16.26
N VAL A 47 4.83 5.69 -15.91
CA VAL A 47 5.72 5.00 -16.86
C VAL A 47 5.53 3.49 -16.78
N SER A 48 5.94 2.74 -17.79
CA SER A 48 5.83 1.27 -17.77
C SER A 48 6.83 0.62 -16.78
N PRO A 49 6.54 -0.58 -16.23
CA PRO A 49 7.48 -1.32 -15.38
C PRO A 49 8.85 -1.56 -16.02
N ARG A 50 8.88 -1.77 -17.34
CA ARG A 50 10.13 -1.92 -18.11
C ARG A 50 10.96 -0.64 -18.11
N THR A 51 10.30 0.52 -18.14
CA THR A 51 10.97 1.82 -18.05
C THR A 51 11.60 2.02 -16.67
N LEU A 52 10.91 1.62 -15.60
CA LEU A 52 11.49 1.65 -14.25
C LEU A 52 12.74 0.78 -14.14
N GLN A 53 12.72 -0.42 -14.74
CA GLN A 53 13.91 -1.27 -14.77
C GLN A 53 15.07 -0.60 -15.52
N ASN A 54 14.78 0.09 -16.64
CA ASN A 54 15.80 0.86 -17.34
C ASN A 54 16.35 2.02 -16.49
N TYR A 55 15.53 2.66 -15.65
CA TYR A 55 16.00 3.69 -14.71
C TYR A 55 16.95 3.13 -13.65
N VAL A 56 16.72 1.90 -13.20
CA VAL A 56 17.68 1.19 -12.34
C VAL A 56 18.99 0.94 -13.09
N LEU A 57 18.91 0.38 -14.30
CA LEU A 57 20.10 0.00 -15.08
C LEU A 57 20.93 1.20 -15.57
N SER A 58 20.27 2.32 -15.84
CA SER A 58 20.92 3.57 -16.25
C SER A 58 21.47 4.40 -15.08
N GLY A 59 21.24 3.97 -13.84
CA GLY A 59 21.68 4.71 -12.65
C GLY A 59 20.83 5.93 -12.30
N ARG A 60 19.69 6.13 -12.97
CA ARG A 60 18.75 7.21 -12.67
C ARG A 60 18.06 7.02 -11.30
N LEU A 61 17.90 5.77 -10.86
CA LEU A 61 17.47 5.44 -9.50
C LEU A 61 18.70 5.09 -8.65
N GLY A 62 18.84 5.75 -7.51
CA GLY A 62 19.89 5.47 -6.54
C GLY A 62 19.71 4.10 -5.86
N GLY A 63 20.80 3.55 -5.34
CA GLY A 63 20.82 2.21 -4.73
C GLY A 63 19.92 2.06 -3.49
N ALA A 64 19.52 3.17 -2.85
CA ALA A 64 18.55 3.15 -1.75
C ALA A 64 17.09 3.15 -2.23
N SER A 65 16.85 3.53 -3.48
CA SER A 65 15.52 3.70 -4.07
C SER A 65 14.93 2.41 -4.61
N TYR A 66 15.73 1.34 -4.72
CA TYR A 66 15.27 0.03 -5.14
C TYR A 66 16.00 -1.09 -4.38
N LYS A 67 15.36 -2.25 -4.30
CA LYS A 67 15.99 -3.50 -3.85
C LYS A 67 15.57 -4.65 -4.73
N ARG A 68 16.42 -5.67 -4.83
CA ARG A 68 16.11 -6.94 -5.50
C ARG A 68 15.57 -7.91 -4.45
N GLU A 69 14.37 -8.42 -4.66
CA GLU A 69 13.74 -9.40 -3.80
C GLU A 69 13.63 -10.73 -4.56
N LEU A 70 14.22 -11.79 -4.01
CA LEU A 70 14.13 -13.14 -4.56
C LEU A 70 12.72 -13.69 -4.33
N ARG A 71 12.08 -14.17 -5.39
CA ARG A 71 10.87 -14.99 -5.35
C ARG A 71 11.14 -16.33 -6.02
N GLY A 72 11.59 -17.29 -5.22
CA GLY A 72 11.98 -18.61 -5.73
C GLY A 72 13.20 -18.49 -6.66
N LYS A 73 13.05 -18.88 -7.93
CA LYS A 73 14.13 -18.82 -8.94
C LYS A 73 14.22 -17.48 -9.67
N THR A 74 13.27 -16.58 -9.47
CA THR A 74 13.25 -15.27 -10.10
C THR A 74 13.54 -14.18 -9.07
N PHE A 75 14.00 -13.02 -9.55
CA PHE A 75 14.10 -11.82 -8.73
C PHE A 75 13.13 -10.78 -9.26
N ASN A 76 12.53 -10.01 -8.36
CA ASN A 76 11.73 -8.85 -8.70
C ASN A 76 12.36 -7.60 -8.07
N PHE A 77 12.17 -6.46 -8.74
CA PHE A 77 12.50 -5.18 -8.13
C PHE A 77 11.37 -4.71 -7.22
N ARG A 78 11.73 -4.19 -6.06
CA ARG A 78 10.86 -3.38 -5.19
C ARG A 78 11.44 -1.97 -5.16
N TYR A 79 10.58 -0.96 -5.12
CA TYR A 79 10.96 0.44 -5.18
C TYR A 79 10.54 1.15 -3.90
N HIS A 80 11.44 1.90 -3.28
CA HIS A 80 11.11 2.72 -2.14
C HIS A 80 10.33 3.93 -2.62
N ARG A 81 9.08 4.10 -2.17
CA ARG A 81 8.14 5.10 -2.69
C ARG A 81 8.75 6.51 -2.73
N GLU A 82 9.19 7.02 -1.59
CA GLU A 82 9.64 8.42 -1.48
C GLU A 82 11.00 8.66 -2.15
N LEU A 83 11.98 7.79 -1.88
CA LEU A 83 13.32 7.91 -2.45
C LEU A 83 13.30 7.78 -3.98
N ALA A 84 12.54 6.83 -4.52
CA ALA A 84 12.43 6.68 -5.97
C ALA A 84 11.69 7.86 -6.62
N LEU A 85 10.65 8.42 -5.99
CA LEU A 85 10.00 9.63 -6.51
C LEU A 85 10.96 10.83 -6.49
N ARG A 86 11.75 10.99 -5.42
CA ARG A 86 12.77 12.04 -5.31
C ARG A 86 13.83 11.92 -6.40
N ASP A 87 14.40 10.72 -6.60
CA ASP A 87 15.42 10.48 -7.64
C ASP A 87 14.89 10.74 -9.05
N LEU A 88 13.59 10.50 -9.27
CA LEU A 88 12.94 10.76 -10.55
C LEU A 88 12.50 12.22 -10.74
N GLY A 89 12.60 13.05 -9.70
CA GLY A 89 12.16 14.46 -9.72
C GLY A 89 10.64 14.62 -9.67
N LEU A 90 9.93 13.70 -9.02
CA LEU A 90 8.46 13.64 -8.93
C LEU A 90 7.92 13.89 -7.50
N SER A 91 8.79 14.29 -6.57
CA SER A 91 8.52 14.56 -5.16
C SER A 91 8.76 16.02 -4.82
#